data_AF-A0AA43EKR7-F1
#
_entry.id   AF-A0AA43EKR7-F1
#
_cell.length_a   1.000
_cell.length_b   1.000
_cell.length_c   1.000
_cell.angle_alpha   90.00
_cell.angle_beta   90.00
_cell.angle_gamma   90.00
#
_symmetry.space_group_name_H-M   'P 1'
#
loop_
_entity.id
_entity.type
_entity.pdbx_description
1 polymer ?
#
loop_
_entity_poly.entity_id
_entity_poly.type
_entity_poly.pdbx_seq_one_letter_code
_entity_poly.pdbx_strand_id
1 'polypeptide(L)'
;MWISLRDCDGQSHTMVGVFPAETVMRKTGLTLGYRTIENARRCILGDVGVTVRGHEFHYSTLVARGPLHYACALSDAEGRSKGQDGLMSGNVLALYTHLHFASQPTVAVSLVESAARTASRADSMARRRRGGNC
;
A
#
# COMPACT_ATOMS: atom_id res chain seq x y z
N MET A 1 -18.61 -1.18 13.92
CA MET A 1 -18.13 -2.17 12.93
C MET A 1 -16.68 -1.84 12.65
N TRP A 2 -15.75 -2.66 13.15
CA TRP A 2 -14.39 -2.22 13.51
C TRP A 2 -13.37 -2.57 12.42
N ILE A 3 -12.50 -1.61 12.10
CA ILE A 3 -11.28 -1.84 11.32
C ILE A 3 -10.29 -2.55 12.25
N SER A 4 -9.98 -3.80 11.95
CA SER A 4 -9.28 -4.67 12.89
C SER A 4 -8.34 -5.67 12.22
N LEU A 5 -7.46 -6.26 13.02
CA LEU A 5 -6.70 -7.45 12.69
C LEU A 5 -7.26 -8.61 13.51
N ARG A 6 -7.73 -9.67 12.85
CA ARG A 6 -8.08 -10.94 13.49
C ARG A 6 -6.87 -11.86 13.46
N ASP A 7 -6.40 -12.27 14.62
CA ASP A 7 -5.26 -13.18 14.73
C ASP A 7 -5.65 -14.64 14.45
N CYS A 8 -4.66 -15.54 14.53
CA CYS A 8 -4.83 -16.96 14.27
C CYS A 8 -5.73 -17.66 15.31
N ASP A 9 -5.94 -17.06 16.48
CA ASP A 9 -6.79 -17.59 17.56
C ASP A 9 -8.21 -17.00 17.51
N GLY A 10 -8.47 -16.15 16.51
CA GLY A 10 -9.77 -15.53 16.28
C GLY A 10 -10.00 -14.26 17.12
N GLN A 11 -9.00 -13.79 17.87
CA GLN A 11 -9.12 -12.55 18.62
C GLN A 11 -8.96 -11.36 17.67
N SER A 12 -9.79 -10.33 17.86
CA SER A 12 -9.81 -9.14 17.03
C SER A 12 -9.12 -7.99 17.76
N HIS A 13 -8.12 -7.41 17.10
CA HIS A 13 -7.30 -6.30 17.60
C HIS A 13 -7.64 -5.01 16.83
N THR A 14 -7.83 -3.91 17.54
CA THR A 14 -8.14 -2.62 16.91
C THR A 14 -6.90 -2.05 16.23
N MET A 15 -7.05 -1.59 14.98
CA MET A 15 -5.96 -1.00 14.18
C MET A 15 -6.16 0.50 13.99
N VAL A 16 -5.15 1.18 13.41
CA VAL A 16 -5.14 2.63 13.18
C VAL A 16 -6.31 3.16 12.32
N GLY A 17 -7.05 2.31 11.62
CA GLY A 17 -8.29 2.74 10.96
C GLY A 17 -8.12 3.38 9.57
N VAL A 18 -6.95 3.28 8.94
CA VAL A 18 -6.68 3.96 7.65
C VAL A 18 -7.52 3.41 6.50
N PHE A 19 -7.75 2.09 6.48
CA PHE A 19 -8.54 1.42 5.44
C PHE A 19 -9.78 0.78 6.06
N PRO A 20 -10.95 0.85 5.40
CA PRO A 20 -12.18 0.20 5.86
C PRO A 20 -12.12 -1.32 5.58
N ALA A 21 -11.21 -2.02 6.27
CA ALA A 21 -10.98 -3.44 6.07
C ALA A 21 -10.61 -4.16 7.38
N GLU A 22 -10.81 -5.47 7.39
CA GLU A 22 -10.31 -6.37 8.43
C GLU A 22 -9.20 -7.24 7.83
N THR A 23 -8.04 -7.29 8.48
CA THR A 23 -6.97 -8.23 8.13
C THR A 23 -7.16 -9.50 8.93
N VAL A 24 -7.30 -10.64 8.27
CA VAL A 24 -7.53 -11.94 8.93
C VAL A 24 -6.32 -12.84 8.74
N MET A 25 -5.66 -13.20 9.84
CA MET A 25 -4.59 -14.19 9.87
C MET A 25 -5.16 -15.60 9.74
N ARG A 26 -4.56 -16.41 8.86
CA ARG A 26 -4.95 -17.81 8.65
C ARG A 26 -3.85 -18.74 9.16
N LYS A 27 -4.22 -19.91 9.68
CA LYS A 27 -3.25 -20.95 10.10
C LYS A 27 -2.61 -21.69 8.91
N THR A 28 -3.28 -21.67 7.75
CA THR A 28 -2.86 -22.33 6.50
C THR A 28 -3.18 -21.44 5.30
N GLY A 29 -2.74 -21.83 4.10
CA GLY A 29 -2.95 -21.04 2.88
C GLY A 29 -1.95 -19.90 2.75
N LEU A 30 -0.67 -20.22 2.89
CA LEU A 30 0.44 -19.31 2.59
C LEU A 30 0.34 -18.83 1.14
N THR A 31 0.25 -17.52 0.96
CA THR A 31 0.45 -16.88 -0.33
C THR A 31 1.93 -16.61 -0.50
N LEU A 32 2.55 -17.26 -1.48
CA LEU A 32 3.96 -17.12 -1.81
C LEU A 32 4.14 -16.98 -3.32
N GLY A 33 5.07 -16.14 -3.73
CA GLY A 33 5.61 -16.16 -5.09
C GLY A 33 6.08 -14.80 -5.57
N TYR A 34 6.90 -14.80 -6.62
CA TYR A 34 7.33 -13.58 -7.26
C TYR A 34 6.17 -12.86 -7.95
N ARG A 35 6.21 -11.55 -7.89
CA ARG A 35 5.20 -10.66 -8.48
C ARG A 35 5.87 -9.54 -9.24
N THR A 36 5.18 -9.08 -10.27
CA THR A 36 5.39 -7.76 -10.84
C THR A 36 4.19 -6.91 -10.48
N ILE A 37 4.43 -5.74 -9.91
CA ILE A 37 3.41 -4.71 -9.76
C ILE A 37 3.59 -3.65 -10.84
N GLU A 38 2.47 -3.21 -11.42
CA GLU A 38 2.41 -2.09 -12.35
C GLU A 38 1.47 -1.02 -11.80
N ASN A 39 1.91 0.22 -11.73
CA ASN A 39 1.06 1.33 -11.31
C ASN A 39 -0.05 1.57 -12.33
N ALA A 40 -1.30 1.25 -11.98
CA ALA A 40 -2.49 1.55 -12.79
C ALA A 40 -2.99 2.99 -12.61
N ARG A 41 -2.49 3.69 -11.58
CA ARG A 41 -2.67 5.12 -11.33
C ARG A 41 -1.41 5.68 -10.68
N ARG A 42 -1.22 7.00 -10.75
CA ARG A 42 -0.12 7.66 -10.01
C ARG A 42 -0.25 7.40 -8.51
N CYS A 43 0.85 7.01 -7.86
CA CYS A 43 0.95 6.79 -6.43
C CYS A 43 2.34 7.22 -5.92
N ILE A 44 2.65 6.94 -4.63
CA ILE A 44 3.95 7.32 -4.05
C ILE A 44 5.15 6.59 -4.68
N LEU A 45 4.91 5.52 -5.43
CA LEU A 45 5.95 4.76 -6.14
C LEU A 45 6.29 5.33 -7.52
N GLY A 46 5.52 6.31 -8.00
CA GLY A 46 5.75 6.96 -9.28
C GLY A 46 4.50 7.09 -10.15
N ASP A 47 4.74 7.28 -11.44
CA ASP A 47 3.70 7.47 -12.46
C ASP A 47 3.02 6.16 -12.88
N VAL A 48 1.95 6.31 -13.66
CA VAL A 48 1.24 5.20 -14.31
C VAL A 48 2.21 4.45 -15.22
N GLY A 49 2.11 3.12 -15.24
CA GLY A 49 2.95 2.24 -16.06
C GLY A 49 4.33 1.94 -15.47
N VAL A 50 4.71 2.56 -14.34
CA VAL A 50 5.92 2.16 -13.61
C VAL A 50 5.73 0.73 -13.11
N THR A 51 6.68 -0.14 -13.46
CA THR A 51 6.71 -1.55 -13.06
C THR A 51 7.87 -1.82 -12.10
N VAL A 52 7.62 -2.65 -11.08
CA VAL A 52 8.65 -3.11 -10.16
C VAL A 52 8.37 -4.55 -9.74
N ARG A 53 9.43 -5.35 -9.63
CA ARG A 53 9.33 -6.74 -9.18
C ARG A 53 9.39 -6.83 -7.67
N GLY A 54 8.83 -7.90 -7.14
CA GLY A 54 8.82 -8.19 -5.71
C GLY A 54 8.36 -9.62 -5.46
N HIS A 55 7.91 -9.88 -4.25
CA HIS A 55 7.32 -11.16 -3.88
C HIS A 55 6.22 -10.98 -2.84
N GLU A 56 5.27 -11.89 -2.84
CA GLU A 56 4.32 -12.07 -1.73
C GLU A 56 4.82 -13.17 -0.81
N PHE A 57 4.64 -12.98 0.50
CA PHE A 57 4.85 -14.00 1.52
C PHE A 57 3.96 -13.68 2.74
N HIS A 58 2.72 -14.16 2.73
CA HIS A 58 1.78 -13.88 3.82
C HIS A 58 0.72 -14.97 4.00
N TYR A 59 0.30 -15.15 5.26
CA TYR A 59 -0.88 -15.95 5.61
C TYR A 59 -2.16 -15.13 5.73
N SER A 60 -2.02 -13.81 5.85
CA SER A 60 -3.16 -12.94 6.06
C SER A 60 -3.92 -12.71 4.77
N THR A 61 -5.21 -12.46 4.91
CA THR A 61 -6.07 -11.99 3.82
C THR A 61 -6.85 -10.78 4.27
N LEU A 62 -7.22 -9.95 3.31
CA LEU A 62 -8.00 -8.76 3.58
C LEU A 62 -9.49 -9.00 3.32
N VAL A 63 -10.34 -8.59 4.25
CA VAL A 63 -11.80 -8.59 4.11
C VAL A 63 -12.26 -7.14 4.06
N ALA A 64 -12.78 -6.70 2.91
CA ALA A 64 -13.30 -5.35 2.74
C ALA A 64 -14.53 -5.13 3.66
N ARG A 65 -14.55 -4.00 4.35
CA ARG A 65 -15.69 -3.50 5.15
C ARG A 65 -16.27 -2.20 4.58
N GLY A 66 -15.76 -1.77 3.44
CA GLY A 66 -16.17 -0.60 2.66
C GLY A 66 -15.39 -0.52 1.35
N PRO A 67 -15.52 0.58 0.60
CA PRO A 67 -14.79 0.78 -0.65
C PRO A 67 -13.28 0.74 -0.44
N LEU A 68 -12.58 0.01 -1.30
CA LEU A 68 -11.13 -0.08 -1.34
C LEU A 68 -10.62 0.41 -2.68
N HIS A 69 -9.55 1.19 -2.66
CA HIS A 69 -8.94 1.75 -3.86
C HIS A 69 -7.53 1.20 -4.02
N TYR A 70 -7.29 0.52 -5.14
CA TYR A 70 -6.00 -0.07 -5.46
C TYR A 70 -5.24 0.78 -6.48
N ALA A 71 -3.93 0.87 -6.30
CA ALA A 71 -3.04 1.64 -7.15
C ALA A 71 -2.31 0.78 -8.19
N CYS A 72 -2.18 -0.53 -7.95
CA CYS A 72 -1.34 -1.40 -8.75
C CYS A 72 -2.12 -2.59 -9.33
N ALA A 73 -1.80 -2.95 -10.58
CA ALA A 73 -2.12 -4.26 -11.15
C ALA A 73 -1.00 -5.25 -10.78
N LEU A 74 -1.36 -6.51 -10.55
CA LEU A 74 -0.45 -7.56 -10.11
C LEU A 74 -0.38 -8.68 -11.14
N SER A 75 0.83 -9.15 -11.47
CA SER A 75 1.06 -10.35 -12.26
C SER A 75 2.11 -11.27 -11.62
N ASP A 76 2.04 -12.57 -11.93
CA ASP A 76 3.07 -13.54 -11.51
C ASP A 76 4.28 -13.55 -12.44
N ALA A 77 5.24 -14.43 -12.16
CA ALA A 77 6.48 -14.55 -12.92
C ALA A 77 6.27 -14.96 -14.39
N GLU A 78 5.14 -15.59 -14.72
CA GLU A 78 4.75 -15.95 -16.08
C GLU A 78 3.90 -14.84 -16.74
N GLY A 79 3.73 -13.69 -16.08
CA GLY A 79 2.94 -12.57 -16.58
C GLY A 79 1.42 -12.76 -16.48
N ARG A 80 0.95 -13.79 -15.78
CA ARG A 80 -0.49 -14.03 -15.60
C ARG A 80 -1.01 -13.09 -14.53
N SER A 81 -2.18 -12.48 -14.79
CA SER A 81 -2.83 -11.58 -13.83
C SER A 81 -3.13 -12.28 -12.50
N LYS A 82 -2.84 -11.59 -11.40
CA LYS A 82 -3.14 -11.99 -10.01
C LYS A 82 -4.09 -11.02 -9.32
N GLY A 83 -4.67 -10.08 -10.06
CA GLY A 83 -5.59 -9.08 -9.53
C GLY A 83 -4.89 -7.75 -9.26
N GLN A 84 -5.15 -7.17 -8.10
CA GLN A 84 -4.72 -5.81 -7.73
C GLN A 84 -4.01 -5.81 -6.38
N ASP A 85 -3.08 -4.89 -6.20
CA ASP A 85 -2.36 -4.63 -4.95
C ASP A 85 -2.23 -3.11 -4.74
N GLY A 86 -1.66 -2.69 -3.62
CA GLY A 86 -1.37 -1.28 -3.37
C GLY A 86 -2.61 -0.52 -2.96
N LEU A 87 -3.19 -0.86 -1.82
CA LEU A 87 -4.27 -0.09 -1.23
C LEU A 87 -3.83 1.34 -0.97
N MET A 88 -4.63 2.30 -1.44
CA MET A 88 -4.29 3.71 -1.44
C MET A 88 -5.31 4.54 -0.68
N SER A 89 -4.83 5.41 0.21
CA SER A 89 -5.61 6.44 0.89
C SER A 89 -4.74 7.68 1.10
N GLY A 90 -5.00 8.76 0.37
CA GLY A 90 -4.12 9.93 0.36
C GLY A 90 -2.70 9.59 -0.10
N ASN A 91 -1.72 9.79 0.78
CA ASN A 91 -0.32 9.42 0.57
C ASN A 91 0.07 8.06 1.18
N VAL A 92 -0.90 7.31 1.72
CA VAL A 92 -0.67 5.95 2.22
C VAL A 92 -0.79 4.96 1.07
N LEU A 93 0.20 4.07 0.96
CA LEU A 93 0.16 2.90 0.08
C LEU A 93 0.48 1.66 0.92
N ALA A 94 -0.41 0.68 0.92
CA ALA A 94 -0.22 -0.60 1.59
C ALA A 94 -0.18 -1.73 0.56
N LEU A 95 0.91 -2.50 0.57
CA LEU A 95 1.18 -3.57 -0.37
C LEU A 95 1.30 -4.90 0.37
N TYR A 96 0.75 -5.96 -0.22
CA TYR A 96 1.19 -7.31 0.11
C TYR A 96 2.53 -7.65 -0.55
N THR A 97 2.82 -7.04 -1.70
CA THR A 97 4.08 -7.22 -2.42
C THR A 97 5.24 -6.56 -1.69
N HIS A 98 6.20 -7.37 -1.26
CA HIS A 98 7.51 -6.92 -0.80
C HIS A 98 8.35 -6.51 -2.02
N LEU A 99 8.56 -5.21 -2.21
CA LEU A 99 9.23 -4.66 -3.38
C LEU A 99 10.72 -4.98 -3.38
N HIS A 100 11.24 -5.39 -4.54
CA HIS A 100 12.66 -5.50 -4.81
C HIS A 100 13.12 -4.23 -5.54
N PHE A 101 13.53 -3.20 -4.79
CA PHE A 101 13.87 -1.89 -5.37
C PHE A 101 14.98 -1.93 -6.42
N ALA A 102 15.94 -2.85 -6.33
CA ALA A 102 17.00 -2.96 -7.35
C ALA A 102 16.48 -3.40 -8.73
N SER A 103 15.23 -3.88 -8.82
CA SER A 103 14.58 -4.24 -10.09
C SER A 103 14.03 -3.02 -10.83
N GLN A 104 13.79 -1.94 -10.10
CA GLN A 104 13.42 -0.63 -10.62
C GLN A 104 13.84 0.46 -9.62
N PRO A 105 15.12 0.92 -9.67
CA PRO A 105 15.65 1.87 -8.67
C PRO A 105 14.90 3.21 -8.60
N THR A 106 14.27 3.63 -9.71
CA THR A 106 13.49 4.88 -9.76
C THR A 106 12.27 4.88 -8.81
N VAL A 107 11.77 3.70 -8.44
CA VAL A 107 10.67 3.57 -7.47
C VAL A 107 11.13 3.98 -6.06
N ALA A 108 12.34 3.61 -5.65
CA ALA A 108 12.90 4.03 -4.36
C ALA A 108 13.09 5.55 -4.32
N VAL A 109 13.59 6.13 -5.41
CA VAL A 109 13.72 7.59 -5.56
C VAL A 109 12.35 8.26 -5.46
N SER A 110 11.36 7.77 -6.20
CA SER A 110 9.99 8.31 -6.21
C SER A 110 9.34 8.30 -4.83
N LEU A 111 9.58 7.24 -4.06
CA LEU A 111 9.09 7.11 -2.68
C LEU A 111 9.69 8.21 -1.78
N VAL A 112 11.02 8.37 -1.80
CA VAL A 112 11.73 9.38 -1.00
C VAL A 112 11.31 10.79 -1.39
N GLU A 113 11.21 11.08 -2.69
CA GLU A 113 10.75 12.38 -3.16
C GLU A 113 9.29 12.67 -2.77
N SER A 114 8.42 11.66 -2.81
CA SER A 114 7.02 11.80 -2.39
C SER A 114 6.91 12.14 -0.90
N ALA A 115 7.76 11.53 -0.07
CA ALA A 115 7.86 11.86 1.34
C ALA A 115 8.36 13.31 1.53
N ALA A 116 9.44 13.71 0.85
CA ALA A 116 10.00 15.06 0.92
C ALA A 116 8.98 16.13 0.50
N ARG A 117 8.26 15.93 -0.61
CA ARG A 117 7.19 16.83 -1.07
C ARG A 117 6.08 16.99 -0.04
N THR A 118 5.72 15.91 0.66
CA THR A 118 4.66 15.93 1.68
C THR A 118 5.10 16.71 2.91
N ALA A 119 6.34 16.54 3.36
CA ALA A 119 6.91 17.30 4.48
C ALA A 119 6.91 18.82 4.19
N SER A 120 7.38 19.23 3.01
CA SER A 120 7.37 20.65 2.61
C SER A 120 5.95 21.24 2.55
N ARG A 121 4.97 20.45 2.11
CA ARG A 121 3.56 20.85 2.11
C ARG A 121 3.02 21.03 3.53
N ALA A 122 3.31 20.10 4.44
CA ALA A 122 2.90 20.20 5.84
C ALA A 122 3.50 21.47 6.51
N ASP A 123 4.77 21.75 6.27
CA ASP A 123 5.46 22.94 6.81
C ASP A 123 4.87 24.25 6.28
N SER A 124 4.63 24.33 4.97
CA SER A 124 4.03 25.52 4.36
C SER A 124 2.60 25.76 4.87
N MET A 125 1.82 24.70 5.08
CA MET A 125 0.46 24.77 5.62
C MET A 125 0.46 25.17 7.10
N ALA A 126 1.42 24.67 7.90
CA ALA A 126 1.62 25.07 9.29
C ALA A 126 2.03 26.54 9.41
N ARG A 127 2.92 27.03 8.54
CA ARG A 127 3.33 28.45 8.49
C ARG A 127 2.16 29.38 8.12
N ARG A 128 1.36 29.01 7.12
CA ARG A 128 0.15 29.78 6.73
C ARG A 128 -0.86 29.88 7.87
N ARG A 129 -1.07 28.81 8.65
CA ARG A 129 -1.96 28.84 9.83
C ARG A 129 -1.45 29.75 10.96
N ARG A 130 -0.13 29.87 11.14
CA ARG A 130 0.47 30.77 12.15
C ARG A 130 0.47 32.24 11.74
N GLY A 131 0.51 32.54 10.44
CA GLY A 131 0.50 33.91 9.91
C GLY A 131 -0.89 34.49 9.61
N GLY A 132 -1.96 33.71 9.82
CA GLY A 132 -3.33 34.08 9.45
C GLY A 132 -4.19 34.66 10.57
N ASN A 133 -3.59 35.33 11.58
CA ASN A 133 -4.33 35.94 12.68
C ASN A 133 -3.88 37.40 12.86
N CYS A 134 -4.31 38.26 11.93
CA CYS A 134 -4.34 39.71 12.04
C CYS A 134 -5.70 40.18 11.49
#